data_AF-A0A172XA86-F1
#
_entry.id   AF-A0A172XA86-F1
#
_cell.length_a   1.000
_cell.length_b   1.000
_cell.length_c   1.000
_cell.angle_alpha   90.00
_cell.angle_beta   90.00
_cell.angle_gamma   90.00
#
_symmetry.space_group_name_H-M   'P 1'
#
loop_
_entity.id
_entity.type
_entity.pdbx_description
1 polymer ?
#
loop_
_entity_poly.entity_id
_entity_poly.type
_entity_poly.pdbx_seq_one_letter_code
_entity_poly.pdbx_strand_id
1 'polypeptide(L)'
;MDIKTLLKDNFLQYSSYVIKDRAIASVIDGFKPVQRRIIHSLFEMNDGNFHKVANVVGNTMKYHPHGDTSIYEALVNMANKDLFIEKQGNFGNLLTGDPASASRYIECRLTPLAFEVLYSKEITSYEPSYDGRNDEPLIFPAKIPVILVQGSEGIAVGMAAKILPHNFNEILSAVKSELLGESYELYPDFPTGGIVDVNEYADGNGKVLVRARIEPTDDNKAILIKELPFGETTESLIASIERAIRKNYIKVSSINDFTTENVEIELTLPRGVYASEVIEKLYHYTNCQVSISVNLLLLSDRYPVIYTVTDIIKFHAEHLQKILKMELELERNKILEKIFSKTLEQMFIEKKIYKILETISKESDVVNIVLSEILKYKDSFLYRDIVLDDIENLLKIPIRKISMFDIDKNNKDIRNLSKELKSVESNIKSIRGFSINFIDTLLEKYSKVYRRKTEISLIKSKNVKEIATKNMKVYLNLKAGFVGTSLIDGEFIGNASYYDKILIFKKNSYVLKNIEDKTFIDKNNVNVLVYDINNSKDQVFSIIYLNKADNFYYVKRFKIDKFITDKIYEFLNDGDEFIDFALNPEFVEFSTSKDIVRMISIDDFMIKSRISVGKRISSSIIKKVKFK
;
A
#
# COMPACT_ATOMS: atom_id res chain seq x y z
N MET A 1 4.85 -41.66 16.37
CA MET A 1 5.23 -40.43 15.66
C MET A 1 6.14 -39.62 16.57
N ASP A 2 7.28 -39.13 16.04
CA ASP A 2 8.16 -38.21 16.75
C ASP A 2 7.45 -36.85 16.94
N ILE A 3 7.53 -36.27 18.13
CA ILE A 3 6.93 -34.96 18.47
C ILE A 3 7.45 -33.88 17.53
N LYS A 4 8.74 -33.94 17.14
CA LYS A 4 9.34 -32.98 16.23
C LYS A 4 8.68 -33.01 14.85
N THR A 5 8.40 -34.20 14.34
CA THR A 5 7.70 -34.39 13.06
C THR A 5 6.25 -33.90 13.17
N LEU A 6 5.54 -34.24 14.25
CA LEU A 6 4.18 -33.78 14.48
C LEU A 6 4.06 -32.25 14.51
N LEU A 7 4.97 -31.58 15.24
CA LEU A 7 5.01 -30.11 15.32
C LEU A 7 5.32 -29.48 13.96
N LYS A 8 6.28 -30.04 13.22
CA LYS A 8 6.64 -29.57 11.88
C LYS A 8 5.46 -29.69 10.92
N ASP A 9 4.79 -30.82 10.90
CA ASP A 9 3.69 -31.10 9.97
C ASP A 9 2.47 -30.23 10.29
N ASN A 10 2.10 -30.10 11.57
CA ASN A 10 1.01 -29.23 12.00
C ASN A 10 1.31 -27.75 11.70
N PHE A 11 2.54 -27.31 11.96
CA PHE A 11 2.94 -25.93 11.65
C PHE A 11 2.94 -25.66 10.14
N LEU A 12 3.38 -26.62 9.32
CA LEU A 12 3.39 -26.50 7.87
C LEU A 12 1.95 -26.44 7.30
N GLN A 13 1.05 -27.28 7.79
CA GLN A 13 -0.36 -27.27 7.40
C GLN A 13 -1.03 -25.94 7.78
N TYR A 14 -0.85 -25.49 9.03
CA TYR A 14 -1.36 -24.20 9.48
C TYR A 14 -0.82 -23.03 8.66
N SER A 15 0.50 -23.00 8.44
CA SER A 15 1.15 -21.93 7.66
C SER A 15 0.65 -21.91 6.22
N SER A 16 0.53 -23.08 5.58
CA SER A 16 -0.02 -23.19 4.22
C SER A 16 -1.47 -22.69 4.16
N TYR A 17 -2.31 -23.05 5.13
CA TYR A 17 -3.69 -22.60 5.20
C TYR A 17 -3.78 -21.07 5.38
N VAL A 18 -3.00 -20.48 6.29
CA VAL A 18 -3.00 -19.03 6.52
C VAL A 18 -2.55 -18.25 5.27
N ILE A 19 -1.54 -18.76 4.56
CA ILE A 19 -1.03 -18.15 3.33
C ILE A 19 -2.07 -18.21 2.21
N LYS A 20 -2.67 -19.38 1.97
CA LYS A 20 -3.55 -19.62 0.81
C LYS A 20 -4.98 -19.14 1.03
N ASP A 21 -5.53 -19.35 2.22
CA ASP A 21 -6.97 -19.28 2.45
C ASP A 21 -7.39 -18.07 3.32
N ARG A 22 -6.44 -17.21 3.71
CA ARG A 22 -6.74 -16.06 4.58
C ARG A 22 -6.05 -14.76 4.18
N ALA A 23 -4.72 -14.75 4.08
CA ALA A 23 -3.97 -13.51 4.14
C ALA A 23 -3.77 -12.81 2.79
N ILE A 24 -3.52 -13.57 1.72
CA ILE A 24 -3.04 -13.06 0.43
C ILE A 24 -4.15 -13.15 -0.63
N ALA A 25 -4.28 -12.12 -1.47
CA ALA A 25 -5.25 -12.09 -2.57
C ALA A 25 -4.74 -12.84 -3.80
N SER A 26 -5.67 -13.31 -4.64
CA SER A 26 -5.34 -13.91 -5.94
C SER A 26 -4.94 -12.84 -6.96
N VAL A 27 -3.98 -13.15 -7.84
CA VAL A 27 -3.64 -12.28 -8.99
C VAL A 27 -4.79 -12.20 -10.00
N ILE A 28 -5.68 -13.20 -10.04
CA ILE A 28 -6.71 -13.30 -11.07
C ILE A 28 -7.90 -12.37 -10.80
N ASP A 29 -8.49 -12.46 -9.61
CA ASP A 29 -9.67 -11.67 -9.25
C ASP A 29 -9.39 -10.58 -8.21
N GLY A 30 -8.17 -10.52 -7.68
CA GLY A 30 -7.76 -9.54 -6.67
C GLY A 30 -8.43 -9.71 -5.31
N PHE A 31 -9.16 -10.79 -5.08
CA PHE A 31 -9.90 -11.00 -3.84
C PHE A 31 -9.21 -12.00 -2.90
N LYS A 32 -9.34 -11.72 -1.61
CA LYS A 32 -9.19 -12.71 -0.54
C LYS A 32 -10.43 -13.62 -0.50
N PRO A 33 -10.35 -14.84 0.05
CA PRO A 33 -11.49 -15.76 0.07
C PRO A 33 -12.77 -15.19 0.70
N VAL A 34 -12.66 -14.45 1.82
CA VAL A 34 -13.83 -13.80 2.45
C VAL A 34 -14.51 -12.79 1.52
N GLN A 35 -13.72 -12.00 0.78
CA GLN A 35 -14.23 -10.98 -0.14
C GLN A 35 -14.94 -11.64 -1.33
N ARG A 36 -14.37 -12.72 -1.86
CA ARG A 36 -14.97 -13.52 -2.94
C ARG A 36 -16.33 -14.09 -2.52
N ARG A 37 -16.43 -14.65 -1.32
CA ARG A 37 -17.67 -15.22 -0.76
C ARG A 37 -18.76 -14.18 -0.51
N ILE A 38 -18.37 -12.97 -0.09
CA ILE A 38 -19.30 -11.83 0.05
C ILE A 38 -19.89 -11.45 -1.32
N ILE A 39 -19.04 -11.28 -2.33
CA ILE A 39 -19.48 -10.95 -3.69
C ILE A 39 -20.35 -12.06 -4.28
N HIS A 40 -19.99 -13.33 -4.06
CA HIS A 40 -20.80 -14.47 -4.48
C HIS A 40 -22.19 -14.45 -3.83
N SER A 41 -22.26 -14.23 -2.52
CA SER A 41 -23.52 -14.13 -1.78
C SER A 41 -24.40 -13.00 -2.30
N LEU A 42 -23.79 -11.86 -2.63
CA LEU A 42 -24.51 -10.74 -3.23
C LEU A 42 -25.02 -11.07 -4.64
N PHE A 43 -24.28 -11.83 -5.46
CA PHE A 43 -24.77 -12.29 -6.76
C PHE A 43 -25.96 -13.24 -6.64
N GLU A 44 -25.96 -14.15 -5.66
CA GLU A 44 -27.09 -15.05 -5.43
C GLU A 44 -28.34 -14.35 -4.93
N MET A 45 -28.16 -13.37 -4.05
CA MET A 45 -29.28 -12.64 -3.44
C MET A 45 -29.85 -11.55 -4.36
N ASN A 46 -29.13 -11.19 -5.41
CA ASN A 46 -29.44 -10.02 -6.24
C ASN A 46 -30.85 -10.08 -6.84
N ASP A 47 -31.70 -9.15 -6.41
CA ASP A 47 -33.02 -8.86 -6.95
C ASP A 47 -33.15 -7.41 -7.47
N GLY A 48 -32.05 -6.66 -7.47
CA GLY A 48 -31.97 -5.24 -7.84
C GLY A 48 -32.24 -4.25 -6.69
N ASN A 49 -32.70 -4.74 -5.53
CA ASN A 49 -32.97 -3.92 -4.35
C ASN A 49 -31.78 -3.91 -3.39
N PHE A 50 -31.85 -3.01 -2.41
CA PHE A 50 -30.93 -2.99 -1.29
C PHE A 50 -31.25 -4.12 -0.30
N HIS A 51 -30.22 -4.82 0.15
CA HIS A 51 -30.33 -5.84 1.19
C HIS A 51 -29.70 -5.36 2.48
N LYS A 52 -30.34 -5.67 3.62
CA LYS A 52 -29.72 -5.48 4.94
C LYS A 52 -28.39 -6.21 4.99
N VAL A 53 -27.33 -5.55 5.46
CA VAL A 53 -26.00 -6.16 5.59
C VAL A 53 -26.05 -7.39 6.49
N ALA A 54 -26.91 -7.40 7.52
CA ALA A 54 -27.15 -8.58 8.35
C ALA A 54 -27.58 -9.82 7.55
N ASN A 55 -28.42 -9.65 6.51
CA ASN A 55 -28.86 -10.75 5.66
C ASN A 55 -27.73 -11.25 4.76
N VAL A 56 -26.93 -10.34 4.20
CA VAL A 56 -25.77 -10.68 3.36
C VAL A 56 -24.72 -11.43 4.17
N VAL A 57 -24.41 -10.97 5.38
CA VAL A 57 -23.52 -11.66 6.32
C VAL A 57 -24.09 -13.05 6.66
N GLY A 58 -25.38 -13.13 6.95
CA GLY A 58 -26.12 -14.38 7.17
C GLY A 58 -25.95 -15.38 6.02
N ASN A 59 -26.15 -14.93 4.78
CA ASN A 59 -26.00 -15.77 3.59
C ASN A 59 -24.55 -16.19 3.38
N THR A 60 -23.59 -15.28 3.59
CA THR A 60 -22.16 -15.54 3.41
C THR A 60 -21.63 -16.61 4.36
N MET A 61 -22.24 -16.78 5.54
CA MET A 61 -21.87 -17.84 6.49
C MET A 61 -22.07 -19.27 5.94
N LYS A 62 -22.90 -19.44 4.89
CA LYS A 62 -22.98 -20.71 4.14
C LYS A 62 -21.64 -21.12 3.53
N TYR A 63 -20.81 -20.13 3.20
CA TYR A 63 -19.51 -20.30 2.57
C TYR A 63 -18.34 -20.02 3.53
N HIS A 64 -18.53 -19.17 4.55
CA HIS A 64 -17.46 -18.71 5.45
C HIS A 64 -17.77 -19.00 6.93
N PRO A 65 -17.26 -20.10 7.51
CA PRO A 65 -17.62 -20.55 8.87
C PRO A 65 -16.80 -19.87 9.99
N HIS A 66 -16.26 -18.67 9.77
CA HIS A 66 -15.29 -18.04 10.70
C HIS A 66 -15.83 -16.83 11.47
N GLY A 67 -17.16 -16.70 11.57
CA GLY A 67 -17.83 -15.68 12.36
C GLY A 67 -18.31 -14.49 11.56
N ASP A 68 -19.47 -13.96 11.95
CA ASP A 68 -20.18 -12.85 11.33
C ASP A 68 -19.40 -11.54 11.33
N THR A 69 -18.65 -11.27 12.40
CA THR A 69 -17.88 -10.04 12.61
C THR A 69 -16.83 -9.85 11.51
N SER A 70 -16.08 -10.92 11.18
CA SER A 70 -15.05 -10.87 10.14
C SER A 70 -15.62 -10.59 8.75
N ILE A 71 -16.81 -11.13 8.45
CA ILE A 71 -17.52 -10.93 7.19
C ILE A 71 -18.05 -9.49 7.12
N TYR A 72 -18.64 -9.02 8.22
CA TYR A 72 -19.15 -7.66 8.34
C TYR A 72 -18.04 -6.61 8.11
N GLU A 73 -16.89 -6.75 8.78
CA GLU A 73 -15.76 -5.84 8.61
C GLU A 73 -15.22 -5.87 7.17
N ALA A 74 -15.09 -7.07 6.58
CA ALA A 74 -14.68 -7.20 5.19
C ALA A 74 -15.67 -6.54 4.22
N LEU A 75 -16.98 -6.71 4.44
CA LEU A 75 -18.02 -6.10 3.61
C LEU A 75 -18.00 -4.58 3.71
N VAL A 76 -17.93 -4.03 4.92
CA VAL A 76 -17.84 -2.57 5.15
C VAL A 76 -16.60 -1.99 4.44
N ASN A 77 -15.45 -2.65 4.57
CA ASN A 77 -14.22 -2.24 3.91
C ASN A 77 -14.34 -2.26 2.38
N MET A 78 -14.98 -3.28 1.80
CA MET A 78 -15.21 -3.37 0.37
C MET A 78 -16.21 -2.31 -0.12
N ALA A 79 -17.28 -2.07 0.63
CA ALA A 79 -18.27 -1.04 0.32
C ALA A 79 -17.66 0.36 0.36
N ASN A 80 -16.72 0.62 1.28
CA ASN A 80 -16.00 1.89 1.36
C ASN A 80 -14.99 2.15 0.22
N LYS A 81 -14.83 1.21 -0.71
CA LYS A 81 -14.10 1.44 -1.96
C LYS A 81 -14.99 1.98 -3.08
N ASP A 82 -16.32 1.96 -2.91
CA ASP A 82 -17.31 2.48 -3.86
C ASP A 82 -17.14 1.94 -5.30
N LEU A 83 -16.72 0.66 -5.43
CA LEU A 83 -16.47 -0.01 -6.71
C LEU A 83 -17.59 -0.98 -7.09
N PHE A 84 -17.70 -2.09 -6.33
CA PHE A 84 -18.61 -3.20 -6.64
C PHE A 84 -19.85 -3.24 -5.77
N ILE A 85 -19.84 -2.52 -4.64
CA ILE A 85 -20.91 -2.52 -3.66
C ILE A 85 -21.41 -1.10 -3.49
N GLU A 86 -22.68 -0.88 -3.79
CA GLU A 86 -23.40 0.35 -3.47
C GLU A 86 -23.94 0.25 -2.05
N LYS A 87 -23.84 1.34 -1.28
CA LYS A 87 -24.09 1.35 0.15
C LYS A 87 -25.12 2.41 0.55
N GLN A 88 -25.96 2.08 1.53
CA GLN A 88 -26.97 2.98 2.09
C GLN A 88 -26.91 2.93 3.63
N GLY A 89 -26.83 4.12 4.25
CA GLY A 89 -26.63 4.29 5.68
C GLY A 89 -25.19 4.62 6.06
N ASN A 90 -24.87 4.61 7.35
CA ASN A 90 -23.55 4.97 7.86
C ASN A 90 -22.58 3.78 7.88
N PHE A 91 -21.70 3.72 6.89
CA PHE A 91 -20.62 2.72 6.74
C PHE A 91 -19.30 3.14 7.42
N GLY A 92 -19.37 4.07 8.37
CA GLY A 92 -18.20 4.63 9.03
C GLY A 92 -17.52 5.68 8.16
N ASN A 93 -16.47 6.29 8.69
CA ASN A 93 -15.71 7.32 7.99
C ASN A 93 -14.23 6.94 7.97
N LEU A 94 -13.69 6.77 6.76
CA LEU A 94 -12.29 6.44 6.53
C LEU A 94 -11.33 7.54 7.03
N LEU A 95 -11.79 8.79 7.08
CA LEU A 95 -10.97 9.95 7.46
C LEU A 95 -10.86 10.09 8.99
N THR A 96 -11.98 9.95 9.71
CA THR A 96 -11.98 10.07 11.18
C THR A 96 -11.61 8.76 11.87
N GLY A 97 -11.92 7.62 11.25
CA GLY A 97 -11.81 6.30 11.86
C GLY A 97 -13.10 5.84 12.56
N ASP A 98 -14.19 6.60 12.41
CA ASP A 98 -15.47 6.25 13.02
C ASP A 98 -16.00 4.90 12.49
N PRO A 99 -16.42 3.99 13.40
CA PRO A 99 -16.89 2.68 12.99
C PRO A 99 -18.24 2.75 12.27
N ALA A 100 -18.48 1.77 11.40
CA ALA A 100 -19.76 1.60 10.74
C ALA A 100 -20.89 1.26 11.73
N SER A 101 -22.10 1.70 11.40
CA SER A 101 -23.30 1.35 12.15
C SER A 101 -23.61 -0.15 12.05
N ALA A 102 -24.18 -0.73 13.12
CA ALA A 102 -24.47 -2.16 13.17
C ALA A 102 -25.20 -2.68 11.91
N SER A 103 -24.88 -3.90 11.50
CA SER A 103 -25.33 -4.56 10.25
C SER A 103 -26.85 -4.56 10.00
N ARG A 104 -27.66 -4.37 11.04
CA ARG A 104 -29.13 -4.25 10.96
C ARG A 104 -29.64 -2.88 10.48
N TYR A 105 -28.82 -1.84 10.55
CA TYR A 105 -29.20 -0.47 10.16
C TYR A 105 -28.71 -0.08 8.78
N ILE A 106 -27.68 -0.76 8.27
CA ILE A 106 -27.07 -0.46 6.98
C ILE A 106 -27.48 -1.47 5.90
N GLU A 107 -27.48 -1.01 4.65
CA GLU A 107 -27.91 -1.78 3.50
C GLU A 107 -26.90 -1.68 2.35
N CYS A 108 -26.83 -2.71 1.52
CA CYS A 108 -25.98 -2.73 0.34
C CYS A 108 -26.57 -3.53 -0.82
N ARG A 109 -26.10 -3.25 -2.03
CA ARG A 109 -26.35 -4.04 -3.25
C ARG A 109 -25.15 -4.00 -4.19
N LEU A 110 -25.15 -4.83 -5.23
CA LEU A 110 -24.09 -4.79 -6.25
C LEU A 110 -24.26 -3.59 -7.18
N THR A 111 -23.14 -2.98 -7.57
CA THR A 111 -23.13 -1.96 -8.62
C THR A 111 -23.23 -2.61 -10.01
N PRO A 112 -23.69 -1.88 -11.05
CA PRO A 112 -23.65 -2.38 -12.43
C PRO A 112 -22.25 -2.82 -12.88
N LEU A 113 -21.21 -2.12 -12.38
CA LEU A 113 -19.81 -2.45 -12.68
C LEU A 113 -19.44 -3.86 -12.22
N ALA A 114 -19.99 -4.33 -11.08
CA ALA A 114 -19.73 -5.69 -10.61
C ALA A 114 -20.21 -6.76 -11.60
N PHE A 115 -21.36 -6.54 -12.24
CA PHE A 115 -21.87 -7.46 -13.26
C PHE A 115 -21.04 -7.42 -14.53
N GLU A 116 -20.65 -6.23 -14.98
CA GLU A 116 -19.85 -6.08 -16.21
C GLU A 116 -18.45 -6.72 -16.06
N VAL A 117 -17.86 -6.64 -14.87
CA VAL A 117 -16.46 -7.03 -14.60
C VAL A 117 -16.29 -8.45 -14.04
N LEU A 118 -17.16 -8.90 -13.14
CA LEU A 118 -16.97 -10.13 -12.37
C LEU A 118 -17.96 -11.24 -12.72
N TYR A 119 -19.14 -10.91 -13.25
CA TYR A 119 -20.24 -11.87 -13.40
C TYR A 119 -20.17 -12.62 -14.73
N SER A 120 -19.80 -13.90 -14.67
CA SER A 120 -19.98 -14.85 -15.78
C SER A 120 -20.25 -16.26 -15.22
N LYS A 121 -21.50 -16.55 -14.84
CA LYS A 121 -21.89 -17.82 -14.18
C LYS A 121 -21.45 -19.06 -14.96
N GLU A 122 -21.52 -19.03 -16.29
CA GLU A 122 -21.24 -20.17 -17.16
C GLU A 122 -19.74 -20.44 -17.36
N ILE A 123 -18.88 -19.45 -17.07
CA ILE A 123 -17.42 -19.52 -17.23
C ILE A 123 -16.72 -19.66 -15.87
N THR A 124 -17.39 -19.23 -14.80
CA THR A 124 -16.87 -19.31 -13.44
C THR A 124 -16.76 -20.77 -13.02
N SER A 125 -15.59 -21.13 -12.49
CA SER A 125 -15.36 -22.46 -11.91
C SER A 125 -15.85 -22.48 -10.47
N TYR A 126 -16.64 -23.50 -10.14
CA TYR A 126 -17.21 -23.68 -8.81
C TYR A 126 -16.64 -24.92 -8.12
N GLU A 127 -16.55 -24.87 -6.80
CA GLU A 127 -16.23 -26.00 -5.93
C GLU A 127 -17.28 -26.12 -4.82
N PRO A 128 -17.53 -27.33 -4.28
CA PRO A 128 -18.47 -27.49 -3.18
C PRO A 128 -18.02 -26.69 -1.95
N SER A 129 -18.98 -26.10 -1.24
CA SER A 129 -18.77 -25.43 0.05
C SER A 129 -18.20 -26.39 1.10
N TYR A 130 -17.70 -25.85 2.22
CA TYR A 130 -17.12 -26.65 3.30
C TYR A 130 -18.05 -27.73 3.88
N ASP A 131 -19.37 -27.55 3.77
CA ASP A 131 -20.41 -28.51 4.19
C ASP A 131 -21.01 -29.33 3.03
N GLY A 132 -20.56 -29.08 1.79
CA GLY A 132 -20.99 -29.78 0.57
C GLY A 132 -22.44 -29.52 0.15
N ARG A 133 -23.10 -28.49 0.71
CA ARG A 133 -24.52 -28.20 0.44
C ARG A 133 -24.73 -27.15 -0.66
N ASN A 134 -23.73 -26.32 -0.91
CA ASN A 134 -23.78 -25.26 -1.91
C ASN A 134 -22.49 -25.32 -2.75
N ASP A 135 -22.46 -24.57 -3.85
CA ASP A 135 -21.28 -24.41 -4.69
C ASP A 135 -20.76 -22.98 -4.53
N GLU A 136 -19.45 -22.82 -4.31
CA GLU A 136 -18.80 -21.51 -4.24
C GLU A 136 -17.80 -21.31 -5.40
N PRO A 137 -17.63 -20.08 -5.89
CA PRO A 137 -16.68 -19.81 -6.96
C PRO A 137 -15.26 -19.93 -6.44
N LEU A 138 -14.42 -20.71 -7.13
CA LEU A 138 -13.00 -20.81 -6.83
C LEU A 138 -12.32 -19.45 -7.07
N ILE A 139 -12.56 -18.87 -8.26
CA ILE A 139 -12.05 -17.57 -8.70
C ILE A 139 -13.08 -16.93 -9.65
N PHE A 140 -13.29 -15.62 -9.54
CA PHE A 140 -14.10 -14.89 -10.53
C PHE A 140 -13.31 -14.59 -11.81
N PRO A 141 -13.93 -14.65 -13.01
CA PRO A 141 -13.30 -14.25 -14.26
C PRO A 141 -13.25 -12.71 -14.36
N ALA A 142 -12.44 -12.08 -13.52
CA ALA A 142 -12.34 -10.63 -13.45
C ALA A 142 -11.75 -10.04 -14.73
N LYS A 143 -12.52 -9.17 -15.39
CA LYS A 143 -12.12 -8.53 -16.66
C LYS A 143 -11.18 -7.34 -16.48
N ILE A 144 -10.88 -6.93 -15.24
CA ILE A 144 -9.96 -5.83 -14.93
C ILE A 144 -9.01 -6.21 -13.78
N PRO A 145 -7.87 -5.51 -13.63
CA PRO A 145 -6.95 -5.66 -12.48
C PRO A 145 -7.51 -5.18 -11.14
N VAL A 146 -8.50 -5.90 -10.57
CA VAL A 146 -9.19 -5.52 -9.32
C VAL A 146 -8.22 -5.24 -8.16
N ILE A 147 -7.14 -6.03 -8.07
CA ILE A 147 -6.15 -5.90 -7.01
C ILE A 147 -5.46 -4.53 -7.00
N LEU A 148 -5.19 -3.96 -8.18
CA LEU A 148 -4.59 -2.64 -8.31
C LEU A 148 -5.61 -1.53 -8.04
N VAL A 149 -6.88 -1.74 -8.39
CA VAL A 149 -7.93 -0.74 -8.11
C VAL A 149 -8.18 -0.62 -6.61
N GLN A 150 -8.31 -1.75 -5.90
CA GLN A 150 -8.67 -1.74 -4.48
C GLN A 150 -7.49 -1.52 -3.54
N GLY A 151 -6.30 -2.00 -3.95
CA GLY A 151 -5.19 -2.29 -3.06
C GLY A 151 -5.49 -3.48 -2.15
N SER A 152 -4.48 -3.94 -1.43
CA SER A 152 -4.64 -5.00 -0.43
C SER A 152 -3.50 -4.97 0.57
N GLU A 153 -3.80 -5.35 1.80
CA GLU A 153 -2.82 -5.53 2.86
C GLU A 153 -3.05 -6.88 3.53
N GLY A 154 -1.99 -7.66 3.67
CA GLY A 154 -2.07 -9.01 4.23
C GLY A 154 -0.78 -9.41 4.89
N ILE A 155 -0.87 -9.92 6.12
CA ILE A 155 0.27 -10.47 6.85
C ILE A 155 0.05 -11.97 6.96
N ALA A 156 1.00 -12.73 6.42
CA ALA A 156 1.03 -14.19 6.48
C ALA A 156 2.23 -14.67 7.29
N VAL A 157 2.36 -15.98 7.48
CA VAL A 157 3.50 -16.55 8.22
C VAL A 157 4.79 -16.31 7.43
N GLY A 158 5.63 -15.40 7.93
CA GLY A 158 6.93 -15.06 7.33
C GLY A 158 6.87 -14.15 6.10
N MET A 159 5.70 -13.61 5.73
CA MET A 159 5.53 -12.78 4.54
C MET A 159 4.52 -11.65 4.81
N ALA A 160 4.71 -10.51 4.15
CA ALA A 160 3.76 -9.40 4.21
C ALA A 160 3.50 -8.87 2.80
N ALA A 161 2.24 -8.68 2.45
CA ALA A 161 1.77 -8.08 1.22
C ALA A 161 1.23 -6.68 1.52
N LYS A 162 1.69 -5.69 0.76
CA LYS A 162 1.16 -4.32 0.79
C LYS A 162 1.09 -3.83 -0.64
N ILE A 163 -0.12 -3.81 -1.19
CA ILE A 163 -0.44 -3.31 -2.53
C ILE A 163 -1.20 -2.01 -2.38
N LEU A 164 -0.71 -0.96 -3.02
CA LEU A 164 -1.35 0.35 -3.01
C LEU A 164 -2.45 0.44 -4.08
N PRO A 165 -3.55 1.16 -3.82
CA PRO A 165 -4.57 1.42 -4.83
C PRO A 165 -4.04 2.32 -5.94
N HIS A 166 -4.56 2.14 -7.16
CA HIS A 166 -4.27 2.93 -8.35
C HIS A 166 -5.56 3.42 -8.98
N ASN A 167 -5.46 4.42 -9.86
CA ASN A 167 -6.62 5.01 -10.49
C ASN A 167 -7.27 4.04 -11.50
N PHE A 168 -8.59 3.88 -11.42
CA PHE A 168 -9.36 2.99 -12.30
C PHE A 168 -9.15 3.31 -13.79
N ASN A 169 -9.18 4.58 -14.19
CA ASN A 169 -9.07 4.97 -15.59
C ASN A 169 -7.67 4.71 -16.14
N GLU A 170 -6.65 4.91 -15.32
CA GLU A 170 -5.26 4.68 -15.69
C GLU A 170 -4.93 3.20 -15.79
N ILE A 171 -5.49 2.37 -14.91
CA ILE A 171 -5.39 0.91 -15.03
C ILE A 171 -5.98 0.46 -16.36
N LEU A 172 -7.20 0.90 -16.69
CA LEU A 172 -7.84 0.54 -17.96
C LEU A 172 -7.05 1.03 -19.17
N SER A 173 -6.52 2.25 -19.10
CA SER A 173 -5.67 2.82 -20.15
C SER A 173 -4.37 2.03 -20.29
N ALA A 174 -3.74 1.60 -19.18
CA ALA A 174 -2.55 0.77 -19.18
C ALA A 174 -2.81 -0.61 -19.80
N VAL A 175 -3.93 -1.27 -19.47
CA VAL A 175 -4.33 -2.53 -20.12
C VAL A 175 -4.54 -2.33 -21.61
N LYS A 176 -5.16 -1.22 -22.03
CA LYS A 176 -5.33 -0.87 -23.44
C LYS A 176 -3.98 -0.64 -24.13
N SER A 177 -3.06 0.10 -23.52
CA SER A 177 -1.71 0.35 -24.05
C SER A 177 -0.90 -0.95 -24.15
N GLU A 178 -0.97 -1.85 -23.17
CA GLU A 178 -0.37 -3.19 -23.26
C GLU A 178 -0.97 -3.98 -24.44
N LEU A 179 -2.30 -3.94 -24.60
CA LEU A 179 -2.99 -4.49 -25.77
C LEU A 179 -2.68 -3.74 -27.06
N LEU A 180 -1.97 -2.61 -27.08
CA LEU A 180 -1.50 -1.93 -28.30
C LEU A 180 0.01 -2.13 -28.51
N GLY A 181 0.74 -2.62 -27.50
CA GLY A 181 2.19 -2.67 -27.48
C GLY A 181 2.83 -1.30 -27.23
N GLU A 182 2.11 -0.40 -26.57
CA GLU A 182 2.53 0.94 -26.19
C GLU A 182 3.06 0.95 -24.75
N SER A 183 4.01 1.85 -24.46
CA SER A 183 4.50 2.07 -23.10
C SER A 183 3.47 2.80 -22.25
N TYR A 184 3.38 2.45 -20.97
CA TYR A 184 2.56 3.13 -19.98
C TYR A 184 3.32 3.26 -18.66
N GLU A 185 2.90 4.23 -17.85
CA GLU A 185 3.33 4.37 -16.47
C GLU A 185 2.09 4.36 -15.58
N LEU A 186 2.16 3.64 -14.46
CA LEU A 186 1.04 3.48 -13.55
C LEU A 186 1.51 3.68 -12.12
N TYR A 187 0.92 4.68 -11.45
CA TYR A 187 1.30 5.09 -10.11
C TYR A 187 0.12 5.07 -9.14
N PRO A 188 0.37 4.92 -7.83
CA PRO A 188 -0.70 4.87 -6.84
C PRO A 188 -1.61 6.10 -6.85
N ASP A 189 -2.87 5.88 -6.48
CA ASP A 189 -3.90 6.92 -6.31
C ASP A 189 -4.73 6.56 -5.07
N PHE A 190 -4.76 7.46 -4.10
CA PHE A 190 -5.31 7.20 -2.79
C PHE A 190 -6.70 7.82 -2.62
N PRO A 191 -7.64 7.13 -1.94
CA PRO A 191 -8.96 7.68 -1.68
C PRO A 191 -8.91 8.96 -0.82
N THR A 192 -7.86 9.14 0.00
CA THR A 192 -7.62 10.30 0.86
C THR A 192 -6.97 11.48 0.12
N GLY A 193 -6.59 11.32 -1.16
CA GLY A 193 -5.85 12.34 -1.91
C GLY A 193 -4.39 12.41 -1.49
N GLY A 194 -3.92 13.61 -1.16
CA GLY A 194 -2.57 13.88 -0.70
C GLY A 194 -1.56 14.01 -1.84
N ILE A 195 -0.29 14.08 -1.45
CA ILE A 195 0.84 14.18 -2.38
C ILE A 195 1.70 12.92 -2.24
N VAL A 196 2.06 12.28 -3.34
CA VAL A 196 2.90 11.08 -3.36
C VAL A 196 4.18 11.31 -4.14
N ASP A 197 5.30 10.85 -3.56
CA ASP A 197 6.57 10.69 -4.26
C ASP A 197 6.80 9.21 -4.56
N VAL A 198 6.96 8.93 -5.85
CA VAL A 198 7.06 7.60 -6.44
C VAL A 198 8.48 7.23 -6.88
N ASN A 199 9.50 8.04 -6.58
CA ASN A 199 10.89 7.79 -6.99
C ASN A 199 11.40 6.41 -6.58
N GLU A 200 11.05 5.96 -5.38
CA GLU A 200 11.47 4.67 -4.84
C GLU A 200 10.40 3.58 -5.02
N TYR A 201 9.33 3.82 -5.80
CA TYR A 201 8.18 2.89 -5.88
C TYR A 201 8.56 1.52 -6.47
N ALA A 202 9.56 1.50 -7.36
CA ALA A 202 10.12 0.30 -7.97
C ALA A 202 9.04 -0.67 -8.52
N ASP A 203 8.12 -0.13 -9.31
CA ASP A 203 7.02 -0.87 -9.97
C ASP A 203 6.20 -1.75 -8.99
N GLY A 204 6.01 -1.27 -7.76
CA GLY A 204 5.25 -1.96 -6.72
C GLY A 204 6.07 -2.75 -5.68
N ASN A 205 7.40 -2.73 -5.74
CA ASN A 205 8.26 -3.49 -4.82
C ASN A 205 9.29 -2.63 -4.07
N GLY A 206 8.99 -1.35 -3.88
CA GLY A 206 9.85 -0.42 -3.17
C GLY A 206 9.14 0.35 -2.08
N LYS A 207 9.29 1.68 -2.08
CA LYS A 207 8.73 2.57 -1.07
C LYS A 207 8.12 3.81 -1.72
N VAL A 208 7.08 4.34 -1.12
CA VAL A 208 6.54 5.65 -1.47
C VAL A 208 6.54 6.56 -0.25
N LEU A 209 6.79 7.84 -0.48
CA LEU A 209 6.56 8.87 0.54
C LEU A 209 5.22 9.53 0.25
N VAL A 210 4.34 9.55 1.23
CA VAL A 210 3.02 10.16 1.13
C VAL A 210 2.93 11.32 2.10
N ARG A 211 2.45 12.47 1.62
CA ARG A 211 2.30 13.71 2.39
C ARG A 211 0.84 14.14 2.46
N ALA A 212 0.50 14.73 3.60
CA ALA A 212 -0.69 15.53 3.78
C ALA A 212 -0.64 16.78 2.88
N ARG A 213 -1.80 17.27 2.43
CA ARG A 213 -1.89 18.60 1.79
C ARG A 213 -2.07 19.64 2.88
N ILE A 214 -1.09 20.52 3.03
CA ILE A 214 -1.05 21.53 4.07
C ILE A 214 -0.92 22.91 3.44
N GLU A 215 -1.82 23.82 3.79
CA GLU A 215 -1.88 25.18 3.26
C GLU A 215 -1.90 26.21 4.40
N PRO A 216 -1.10 27.28 4.34
CA PRO A 216 -1.21 28.38 5.29
C PRO A 216 -2.48 29.20 5.02
N THR A 217 -3.05 29.81 6.06
CA THR A 217 -4.11 30.81 5.88
C THR A 217 -3.57 32.09 5.25
N ASP A 218 -4.43 32.88 4.61
CA ASP A 218 -4.06 34.14 3.94
C ASP A 218 -3.35 35.13 4.90
N ASP A 219 -3.71 35.10 6.18
CA ASP A 219 -3.11 35.94 7.22
C ASP A 219 -1.88 35.32 7.89
N ASN A 220 -1.44 34.13 7.45
CA ASN A 220 -0.33 33.34 8.00
C ASN A 220 -0.40 33.07 9.51
N LYS A 221 -1.58 33.20 10.13
CA LYS A 221 -1.76 32.93 11.56
C LYS A 221 -2.13 31.49 11.86
N ALA A 222 -2.60 30.75 10.87
CA ALA A 222 -2.95 29.35 11.02
C ALA A 222 -2.48 28.53 9.81
N ILE A 223 -2.49 27.23 10.01
CA ILE A 223 -2.19 26.22 9.00
C ILE A 223 -3.39 25.28 8.91
N LEU A 224 -3.83 25.01 7.69
CA LEU A 224 -4.94 24.12 7.39
C LEU A 224 -4.40 22.84 6.76
N ILE A 225 -4.75 21.69 7.34
CA ILE A 225 -4.52 20.38 6.73
C ILE A 225 -5.81 19.98 6.01
N LYS A 226 -5.74 19.86 4.67
CA LYS A 226 -6.88 19.61 3.79
C LYS A 226 -7.00 18.17 3.29
N GLU A 227 -5.90 17.43 3.28
CA GLU A 227 -5.87 16.03 2.84
C GLU A 227 -4.92 15.23 3.74
N LEU A 228 -5.29 13.98 4.03
CA LEU A 228 -4.52 13.10 4.89
C LEU A 228 -3.57 12.21 4.08
N PRO A 229 -2.40 11.86 4.63
CA PRO A 229 -1.57 10.79 4.10
C PRO A 229 -2.33 9.46 4.14
N PHE A 230 -2.07 8.61 3.15
CA PHE A 230 -2.74 7.32 3.05
C PHE A 230 -2.43 6.41 4.25
N GLY A 231 -3.48 5.92 4.91
CA GLY A 231 -3.39 5.04 6.08
C GLY A 231 -3.50 5.75 7.43
N GLU A 232 -3.55 7.09 7.46
CA GLU A 232 -3.75 7.88 8.68
C GLU A 232 -5.19 8.39 8.76
N THR A 233 -5.71 8.50 9.98
CA THR A 233 -6.97 9.20 10.32
C THR A 233 -6.69 10.57 10.94
N THR A 234 -7.70 11.45 11.01
CA THR A 234 -7.60 12.75 11.69
C THR A 234 -7.14 12.57 13.14
N GLU A 235 -7.72 11.62 13.86
CA GLU A 235 -7.34 11.28 15.24
C GLU A 235 -5.87 10.89 15.35
N SER A 236 -5.40 9.96 14.51
CA SER A 236 -4.01 9.48 14.53
C SER A 236 -3.01 10.58 14.17
N LEU A 237 -3.38 11.45 13.21
CA LEU A 237 -2.56 12.57 12.79
C LEU A 237 -2.46 13.63 13.89
N ILE A 238 -3.59 14.02 14.49
CA ILE A 238 -3.65 14.97 15.62
C ILE A 238 -2.82 14.44 16.79
N ALA A 239 -2.98 13.16 17.14
CA ALA A 239 -2.17 12.54 18.20
C ALA A 239 -0.67 12.59 17.90
N SER A 240 -0.27 12.45 16.62
CA SER A 240 1.13 12.60 16.20
C SER A 240 1.63 14.05 16.36
N ILE A 241 0.80 15.04 16.03
CA ILE A 241 1.10 16.47 16.17
C ILE A 241 1.25 16.85 17.64
N GLU A 242 0.31 16.43 18.50
CA GLU A 242 0.40 16.66 19.95
C GLU A 242 1.68 16.09 20.54
N ARG A 243 2.10 14.90 20.10
CA ARG A 243 3.34 14.27 20.54
C ARG A 243 4.57 15.12 20.15
N ALA A 244 4.56 15.71 18.96
CA ALA A 244 5.62 16.61 18.51
C ALA A 244 5.62 17.96 19.28
N ILE A 245 4.44 18.47 19.67
CA ILE A 245 4.30 19.65 20.54
C ILE A 245 4.85 19.35 21.94
N ARG A 246 4.49 18.22 22.55
CA ARG A 246 5.00 17.80 23.88
C ARG A 246 6.53 17.67 23.90
N LYS A 247 7.14 17.27 22.78
CA LYS A 247 8.60 17.19 22.61
C LYS A 247 9.26 18.54 22.25
N ASN A 248 8.49 19.64 22.18
CA ASN A 248 8.96 20.96 21.77
C ASN A 248 9.58 21.02 20.36
N TYR A 249 9.24 20.08 19.47
CA TYR A 249 9.68 20.11 18.08
C TYR A 249 8.91 21.15 17.27
N ILE A 250 7.64 21.34 17.59
CA ILE A 250 6.72 22.24 16.89
C ILE A 250 6.02 23.12 17.92
N LYS A 251 5.75 24.38 17.57
CA LYS A 251 5.00 25.33 18.39
C LYS A 251 3.68 25.65 17.72
N VAL A 252 2.59 25.19 18.32
CA VAL A 252 1.21 25.44 17.91
C VAL A 252 0.44 25.86 19.15
N SER A 253 -0.44 26.86 19.02
CA SER A 253 -1.25 27.39 20.11
C SER A 253 -2.48 26.53 20.40
N SER A 254 -3.17 26.11 19.35
CA SER A 254 -4.40 25.30 19.42
C SER A 254 -4.56 24.44 18.18
N ILE A 255 -5.25 23.32 18.34
CA ILE A 255 -5.61 22.37 17.27
C ILE A 255 -7.13 22.26 17.29
N ASN A 256 -7.79 22.54 16.17
CA ASN A 256 -9.22 22.37 16.00
C ASN A 256 -9.48 21.41 14.83
N ASP A 257 -10.34 20.43 15.01
CA ASP A 257 -10.78 19.51 13.96
C ASP A 257 -12.19 19.90 13.50
N PHE A 258 -12.31 20.38 12.26
CA PHE A 258 -13.56 20.72 11.59
C PHE A 258 -13.92 19.72 10.48
N THR A 259 -13.29 18.54 10.50
CA THR A 259 -13.49 17.51 9.48
C THR A 259 -14.94 17.04 9.43
N THR A 260 -15.48 17.01 8.21
CA THR A 260 -16.81 16.46 7.91
C THR A 260 -16.69 15.43 6.80
N GLU A 261 -17.17 15.76 5.59
CA GLU A 261 -16.90 14.99 4.37
C GLU A 261 -15.48 15.23 3.85
N ASN A 262 -14.97 16.45 4.05
CA ASN A 262 -13.61 16.84 3.72
C ASN A 262 -12.80 17.06 5.00
N VAL A 263 -11.51 16.78 4.92
CA VAL A 263 -10.57 16.96 6.04
C VAL A 263 -10.30 18.45 6.21
N GLU A 264 -10.43 18.92 7.45
CA GLU A 264 -10.10 20.30 7.79
C GLU A 264 -9.60 20.36 9.23
N ILE A 265 -8.28 20.27 9.40
CA ILE A 265 -7.64 20.43 10.70
C ILE A 265 -6.93 21.78 10.72
N GLU A 266 -7.35 22.65 11.61
CA GLU A 266 -6.78 23.99 11.80
C GLU A 266 -5.76 23.97 12.95
N LEU A 267 -4.54 24.44 12.65
CA LEU A 267 -3.46 24.62 13.60
C LEU A 267 -3.16 26.12 13.74
N THR A 268 -3.54 26.71 14.87
CA THR A 268 -3.29 28.13 15.13
C THR A 268 -1.85 28.34 15.62
N LEU A 269 -1.14 29.30 15.04
CA LEU A 269 0.26 29.58 15.37
C LEU A 269 0.40 30.66 16.45
N PRO A 270 1.42 30.57 17.32
CA PRO A 270 1.74 31.66 18.25
C PRO A 270 2.42 32.83 17.51
N ARG A 271 2.36 34.02 18.11
CA ARG A 271 2.96 35.24 17.52
C ARG A 271 4.45 35.05 17.26
N GLY A 272 4.90 35.44 16.06
CA GLY A 272 6.31 35.41 15.65
C GLY A 272 6.78 34.05 15.09
N VAL A 273 5.88 33.10 14.84
CA VAL A 273 6.20 31.82 14.18
C VAL A 273 5.68 31.85 12.75
N TYR A 274 6.55 31.52 11.79
CA TYR A 274 6.20 31.49 10.38
C TYR A 274 5.56 30.14 9.99
N ALA A 275 4.45 30.19 9.25
CA ALA A 275 3.74 29.00 8.81
C ALA A 275 4.60 28.06 7.97
N SER A 276 5.42 28.60 7.04
CA SER A 276 6.32 27.81 6.20
C SER A 276 7.32 26.95 6.99
N GLU A 277 7.89 27.48 8.07
CA GLU A 277 8.81 26.73 8.94
C GLU A 277 8.09 25.63 9.71
N VAL A 278 6.87 25.88 10.15
CA VAL A 278 6.07 24.90 10.88
C VAL A 278 5.60 23.79 9.96
N ILE A 279 5.21 24.09 8.72
CA ILE A 279 4.83 23.08 7.71
C ILE A 279 5.97 22.09 7.48
N GLU A 280 7.21 22.56 7.29
CA GLU A 280 8.38 21.69 7.14
C GLU A 280 8.59 20.81 8.38
N LYS A 281 8.45 21.38 9.58
CA LYS A 281 8.57 20.61 10.83
C LYS A 281 7.45 19.59 10.99
N LEU A 282 6.22 19.90 10.57
CA LEU A 282 5.11 18.95 10.56
C LEU A 282 5.47 17.74 9.69
N TYR A 283 5.92 17.94 8.44
CA TYR A 283 6.34 16.82 7.59
C TYR A 283 7.48 15.97 8.18
N HIS A 284 8.37 16.54 8.99
CA HIS A 284 9.50 15.78 9.54
C HIS A 284 9.22 15.08 10.87
N TYR A 285 8.40 15.67 11.73
CA TYR A 285 8.23 15.22 13.12
C TYR A 285 6.86 14.61 13.42
N THR A 286 5.92 14.66 12.47
CA THR A 286 4.56 14.12 12.63
C THR A 286 4.24 13.14 11.51
N ASN A 287 3.09 12.48 11.61
CA ASN A 287 2.60 11.61 10.56
C ASN A 287 2.09 12.39 9.34
N CYS A 288 2.27 13.72 9.26
CA CYS A 288 1.95 14.49 8.05
C CYS A 288 2.75 14.05 6.82
N GLN A 289 3.85 13.30 7.03
CA GLN A 289 4.55 12.55 5.99
C GLN A 289 4.82 11.14 6.48
N VAL A 290 4.42 10.14 5.70
CA VAL A 290 4.64 8.73 6.00
C VAL A 290 5.40 8.05 4.88
N SER A 291 6.29 7.12 5.25
CA SER A 291 6.96 6.24 4.29
C SER A 291 6.26 4.88 4.31
N ILE A 292 5.72 4.48 3.17
CA ILE A 292 4.99 3.23 3.02
C ILE A 292 5.86 2.27 2.22
N SER A 293 6.22 1.14 2.83
CA SER A 293 6.92 0.05 2.12
C SER A 293 5.91 -0.83 1.41
N VAL A 294 6.14 -1.06 0.13
CA VAL A 294 5.23 -1.77 -0.78
C VAL A 294 5.85 -3.13 -1.10
N ASN A 295 5.01 -4.16 -1.15
CA ASN A 295 5.41 -5.50 -1.56
C ASN A 295 4.23 -6.15 -2.29
N LEU A 296 4.33 -6.26 -3.61
CA LEU A 296 3.29 -6.81 -4.49
C LEU A 296 3.28 -8.34 -4.48
N LEU A 297 3.02 -8.92 -3.31
CA LEU A 297 2.91 -10.37 -3.11
C LEU A 297 1.47 -10.84 -3.32
N LEU A 298 1.25 -11.70 -4.32
CA LEU A 298 -0.06 -12.26 -4.67
C LEU A 298 -0.01 -13.78 -4.84
N LEU A 299 -1.17 -14.43 -4.81
CA LEU A 299 -1.29 -15.86 -5.09
C LEU A 299 -1.46 -16.08 -6.59
N SER A 300 -0.61 -16.93 -7.15
CA SER A 300 -0.69 -17.47 -8.51
C SER A 300 -0.63 -18.98 -8.44
N ASP A 301 -1.63 -19.68 -8.99
CA ASP A 301 -1.76 -21.14 -8.91
C ASP A 301 -1.59 -21.73 -7.50
N ARG A 302 -2.08 -21.01 -6.48
CA ARG A 302 -1.97 -21.32 -5.04
C ARG A 302 -0.56 -21.18 -4.43
N TYR A 303 0.36 -20.52 -5.12
CA TYR A 303 1.69 -20.18 -4.61
C TYR A 303 1.86 -18.66 -4.46
N PRO A 304 2.53 -18.19 -3.40
CA PRO A 304 2.83 -16.77 -3.23
C PRO A 304 3.96 -16.37 -4.19
N VAL A 305 3.71 -15.36 -5.02
CA VAL A 305 4.63 -14.84 -6.04
C VAL A 305 4.69 -13.31 -5.92
N ILE A 306 5.89 -12.75 -6.01
CA ILE A 306 6.10 -11.30 -6.07
C ILE A 306 5.95 -10.89 -7.53
N TYR A 307 5.02 -9.97 -7.79
CA TYR A 307 4.76 -9.40 -9.09
C TYR A 307 5.22 -7.94 -9.13
N THR A 308 5.44 -7.40 -10.33
CA THR A 308 5.44 -5.95 -10.52
C THR A 308 4.09 -5.46 -11.05
N VAL A 309 3.84 -4.14 -11.02
CA VAL A 309 2.61 -3.57 -11.60
C VAL A 309 2.54 -3.89 -13.10
N THR A 310 3.66 -3.78 -13.81
CA THR A 310 3.77 -4.17 -15.24
C THR A 310 3.39 -5.64 -15.46
N ASP A 311 3.87 -6.57 -14.62
CA ASP A 311 3.53 -7.99 -14.74
C ASP A 311 2.02 -8.22 -14.57
N ILE A 312 1.38 -7.51 -13.63
CA ILE A 312 -0.07 -7.60 -13.38
C ILE A 312 -0.85 -7.07 -14.59
N ILE A 313 -0.47 -5.92 -15.16
CA ILE A 313 -1.15 -5.36 -16.33
C ILE A 313 -1.04 -6.32 -17.52
N LYS A 314 0.15 -6.85 -17.78
CA LYS A 314 0.38 -7.85 -18.82
C LYS A 314 -0.48 -9.10 -18.62
N PHE A 315 -0.47 -9.65 -17.40
CA PHE A 315 -1.29 -10.81 -17.05
C PHE A 315 -2.78 -10.53 -17.34
N HIS A 316 -3.30 -9.38 -16.92
CA HIS A 316 -4.70 -9.05 -17.12
C HIS A 316 -5.06 -8.71 -18.57
N ALA A 317 -4.15 -8.17 -19.37
CA ALA A 317 -4.37 -7.94 -20.80
C ALA A 317 -4.55 -9.27 -21.57
N GLU A 318 -3.75 -10.29 -21.24
CA GLU A 318 -3.91 -11.65 -21.77
C GLU A 318 -5.17 -12.33 -21.20
N HIS A 319 -5.42 -12.17 -19.90
CA HIS A 319 -6.57 -12.74 -19.21
C HIS A 319 -7.90 -12.20 -19.75
N LEU A 320 -7.98 -10.89 -20.02
CA LEU A 320 -9.16 -10.23 -20.59
C LEU A 320 -9.52 -10.82 -21.95
N GLN A 321 -8.54 -10.95 -22.85
CA GLN A 321 -8.76 -11.57 -24.17
C GLN A 321 -9.27 -13.01 -24.04
N LYS A 322 -8.73 -13.77 -23.08
CA LYS A 322 -9.16 -15.14 -22.81
C LYS A 322 -10.62 -15.20 -22.32
N ILE A 323 -10.99 -14.38 -21.34
CA ILE A 323 -12.37 -14.34 -20.81
C ILE A 323 -13.36 -13.93 -21.90
N LEU A 324 -13.09 -12.81 -22.59
CA LEU A 324 -13.99 -12.32 -23.63
C LEU A 324 -14.15 -13.32 -24.77
N LYS A 325 -13.07 -14.04 -25.12
CA LYS A 325 -13.15 -15.12 -26.11
C LYS A 325 -14.06 -16.25 -25.64
N MET A 326 -13.94 -16.68 -24.38
CA MET A 326 -14.82 -17.70 -23.80
C MET A 326 -16.29 -17.25 -23.77
N GLU A 327 -16.55 -15.98 -23.44
CA GLU A 327 -17.90 -15.40 -23.49
C GLU A 327 -18.48 -15.41 -24.91
N LEU A 328 -17.69 -14.96 -25.89
CA LEU A 328 -18.10 -14.96 -27.30
C LEU A 328 -18.28 -16.38 -27.86
N GLU A 329 -17.45 -17.35 -27.46
CA GLU A 329 -17.60 -18.75 -27.86
C GLU A 329 -18.88 -19.37 -27.28
N LEU A 330 -19.20 -19.04 -26.03
CA LEU A 330 -20.45 -19.45 -25.39
C LEU A 330 -21.66 -18.83 -26.10
N GLU A 331 -21.61 -17.53 -26.39
CA GLU A 331 -22.64 -16.81 -27.14
C GLU A 331 -22.83 -17.41 -28.55
N ARG A 332 -21.71 -17.67 -29.25
CA ARG A 332 -21.69 -18.36 -30.54
C ARG A 332 -22.40 -19.70 -30.46
N ASN A 333 -22.09 -20.52 -29.47
CA ASN A 333 -22.71 -21.84 -29.29
C ASN A 333 -24.22 -21.71 -29.02
N LYS A 334 -24.64 -20.75 -28.18
CA LYS A 334 -26.06 -20.48 -27.93
C LYS A 334 -26.81 -20.04 -29.19
N ILE A 335 -26.20 -19.21 -30.03
CA ILE A 335 -26.80 -18.78 -31.30
C ILE A 335 -26.90 -19.97 -32.27
N LEU A 336 -25.86 -20.80 -32.36
CA LEU A 336 -25.86 -22.01 -33.20
C LEU A 336 -26.96 -22.99 -32.76
N GLU A 337 -27.11 -23.24 -31.46
CA GLU A 337 -28.20 -24.08 -30.94
C GLU A 337 -29.59 -23.50 -31.24
N LYS A 338 -29.77 -22.17 -31.13
CA LYS A 338 -31.04 -21.51 -31.50
C LYS A 338 -31.36 -21.66 -32.99
N ILE A 339 -30.36 -21.49 -33.86
CA ILE A 339 -30.52 -21.69 -35.31
C ILE A 339 -30.89 -23.15 -35.57
N PHE A 340 -30.15 -24.09 -35.00
CA PHE A 340 -30.36 -25.53 -35.15
C PHE A 340 -31.77 -25.95 -34.73
N SER A 341 -32.21 -25.54 -33.53
CA SER A 341 -33.57 -25.82 -33.03
C SER A 341 -34.66 -25.26 -33.95
N LYS A 342 -34.52 -24.02 -34.43
CA LYS A 342 -35.46 -23.40 -35.38
C LYS A 342 -35.50 -24.09 -36.74
N THR A 343 -34.34 -24.57 -37.22
CA THR A 343 -34.24 -25.32 -38.47
C THR A 343 -34.90 -26.69 -38.35
N LEU A 344 -34.68 -27.41 -37.23
CA LEU A 344 -35.35 -28.68 -36.96
C LEU A 344 -36.88 -28.51 -36.85
N GLU A 345 -37.35 -27.49 -36.13
CA GLU A 345 -38.78 -27.18 -36.02
C GLU A 345 -39.39 -26.90 -37.40
N GLN A 346 -38.71 -26.11 -38.24
CA GLN A 346 -39.15 -25.83 -39.60
C GLN A 346 -39.21 -27.12 -40.45
N MET A 347 -38.18 -27.97 -40.41
CA MET A 347 -38.19 -29.25 -41.14
C MET A 347 -39.33 -30.15 -40.70
N PHE A 348 -39.54 -30.28 -39.39
CA PHE A 348 -40.58 -31.12 -38.80
C PHE A 348 -41.98 -30.72 -39.29
N ILE A 349 -42.23 -29.41 -39.40
CA ILE A 349 -43.53 -28.87 -39.84
C ILE A 349 -43.64 -28.83 -41.37
N GLU A 350 -42.64 -28.30 -42.07
CA GLU A 350 -42.65 -28.11 -43.53
C GLU A 350 -42.72 -29.44 -44.28
N LYS A 351 -41.94 -30.45 -43.85
CA LYS A 351 -41.94 -31.79 -44.44
C LYS A 351 -43.06 -32.69 -43.89
N LYS A 352 -43.93 -32.15 -43.02
CA LYS A 352 -45.07 -32.85 -42.42
C LYS A 352 -44.67 -34.13 -41.68
N ILE A 353 -43.49 -34.15 -41.05
CA ILE A 353 -42.97 -35.32 -40.31
C ILE A 353 -43.90 -35.66 -39.14
N TYR A 354 -44.55 -34.66 -38.54
CA TYR A 354 -45.57 -34.85 -37.50
C TYR A 354 -46.74 -35.76 -37.93
N LYS A 355 -47.07 -35.86 -39.23
CA LYS A 355 -48.15 -36.73 -39.70
C LYS A 355 -47.77 -38.21 -39.70
N ILE A 356 -46.47 -38.50 -39.80
CA ILE A 356 -45.96 -39.88 -39.74
C ILE A 356 -46.20 -40.44 -38.33
N LEU A 357 -46.32 -39.60 -37.31
CA LEU A 357 -46.68 -40.04 -35.96
C LEU A 357 -48.05 -40.73 -35.90
N GLU A 358 -48.98 -40.40 -36.80
CA GLU A 358 -50.32 -41.01 -36.86
C GLU A 358 -50.30 -42.47 -37.34
N THR A 359 -49.24 -42.87 -38.08
CA THR A 359 -49.10 -44.22 -38.63
C THR A 359 -48.27 -45.16 -37.75
N ILE A 360 -47.68 -44.65 -36.65
CA ILE A 360 -46.81 -45.43 -35.77
C ILE A 360 -47.63 -46.11 -34.68
N SER A 361 -47.50 -47.44 -34.57
CA SER A 361 -48.28 -48.25 -33.61
C SER A 361 -47.56 -48.49 -32.28
N LYS A 362 -46.24 -48.28 -32.22
CA LYS A 362 -45.40 -48.50 -31.04
C LYS A 362 -44.64 -47.24 -30.66
N GLU A 363 -44.79 -46.81 -29.42
CA GLU A 363 -44.14 -45.60 -28.89
C GLU A 363 -42.61 -45.71 -28.89
N SER A 364 -42.07 -46.92 -28.69
CA SER A 364 -40.62 -47.18 -28.73
C SER A 364 -39.96 -46.84 -30.07
N ASP A 365 -40.74 -46.87 -31.16
CA ASP A 365 -40.22 -46.72 -32.52
C ASP A 365 -40.32 -45.26 -33.01
N VAL A 366 -41.08 -44.41 -32.31
CA VAL A 366 -41.34 -43.01 -32.67
C VAL A 366 -40.05 -42.23 -32.86
N VAL A 367 -39.14 -42.30 -31.89
CA VAL A 367 -37.88 -41.54 -31.91
C VAL A 367 -37.00 -41.95 -33.09
N ASN A 368 -36.86 -43.26 -33.33
CA ASN A 368 -36.04 -43.80 -34.42
C ASN A 368 -36.60 -43.44 -35.79
N ILE A 369 -37.93 -43.49 -35.95
CA ILE A 369 -38.59 -43.16 -37.22
C ILE A 369 -38.46 -41.66 -37.51
N VAL A 370 -38.72 -40.79 -36.53
CA VAL A 370 -38.57 -39.33 -36.68
C VAL A 370 -37.12 -38.97 -37.01
N LEU A 371 -36.15 -39.56 -36.32
CA LEU A 371 -34.73 -39.38 -36.63
C LEU A 371 -34.42 -39.78 -38.07
N SER A 372 -34.86 -40.97 -38.49
CA SER A 372 -34.62 -41.48 -39.84
C SER A 372 -35.20 -40.56 -40.92
N GLU A 373 -36.37 -39.99 -40.66
CA GLU A 373 -37.05 -39.10 -41.62
C GLU A 373 -36.35 -37.74 -41.72
N ILE A 374 -35.94 -37.16 -40.59
CA ILE A 374 -35.17 -35.90 -40.59
C ILE A 374 -33.82 -36.12 -41.30
N LEU A 375 -33.16 -37.27 -41.07
CA LEU A 375 -31.90 -37.61 -41.71
C LEU A 375 -32.00 -37.79 -43.24
N LYS A 376 -33.17 -38.10 -43.80
CA LYS A 376 -33.36 -38.09 -45.27
C LYS A 376 -33.17 -36.71 -45.88
N TYR A 377 -33.34 -35.65 -45.07
CA TYR A 377 -33.19 -34.25 -45.47
C TYR A 377 -31.89 -33.61 -44.94
N LYS A 378 -30.93 -34.43 -44.49
CA LYS A 378 -29.67 -34.05 -43.81
C LYS A 378 -28.80 -33.05 -44.56
N ASP A 379 -28.91 -32.96 -45.89
CA ASP A 379 -28.10 -32.03 -46.72
C ASP A 379 -28.36 -30.54 -46.40
N SER A 380 -29.40 -30.25 -45.61
CA SER A 380 -29.72 -28.92 -45.10
C SER A 380 -29.04 -28.66 -43.75
N PHE A 381 -27.77 -28.26 -43.77
CA PHE A 381 -27.07 -27.47 -42.74
C PHE A 381 -27.29 -27.91 -41.25
N LEU A 382 -26.91 -29.14 -40.89
CA LEU A 382 -26.80 -29.52 -39.48
C LEU A 382 -25.41 -29.14 -38.94
N TYR A 383 -25.36 -28.25 -37.94
CA TYR A 383 -24.12 -27.85 -37.24
C TYR A 383 -23.55 -28.96 -36.34
N ARG A 384 -24.43 -29.81 -35.79
CA ARG A 384 -24.09 -30.99 -34.98
C ARG A 384 -25.06 -32.14 -35.27
N ASP A 385 -24.73 -33.33 -34.79
CA ASP A 385 -25.64 -34.46 -34.84
C ASP A 385 -26.88 -34.25 -33.93
N ILE A 386 -27.99 -34.84 -34.34
CA ILE A 386 -29.27 -34.78 -33.62
C ILE A 386 -29.19 -35.75 -32.43
N VAL A 387 -29.49 -35.26 -31.23
CA VAL A 387 -29.58 -36.07 -30.01
C VAL A 387 -31.03 -36.39 -29.67
N LEU A 388 -31.23 -37.35 -28.76
CA LEU A 388 -32.57 -37.78 -28.32
C LEU A 388 -33.41 -36.61 -27.79
N ASP A 389 -32.79 -35.70 -27.02
CA ASP A 389 -33.47 -34.54 -26.44
C ASP A 389 -34.03 -33.59 -27.52
N ASP A 390 -33.33 -33.42 -28.66
CA ASP A 390 -33.83 -32.61 -29.77
C ASP A 390 -35.14 -33.17 -30.32
N ILE A 391 -35.22 -34.50 -30.46
CA ILE A 391 -36.42 -35.20 -30.96
C ILE A 391 -37.55 -35.09 -29.94
N GLU A 392 -37.26 -35.29 -28.66
CA GLU A 392 -38.25 -35.10 -27.61
C GLU A 392 -38.81 -33.68 -27.61
N ASN A 393 -37.96 -32.67 -27.80
CA ASN A 393 -38.38 -31.27 -27.91
C ASN A 393 -39.28 -31.03 -29.14
N LEU A 394 -39.01 -31.69 -30.27
CA LEU A 394 -39.89 -31.66 -31.45
C LEU A 394 -41.25 -32.32 -31.18
N LEU A 395 -41.28 -33.46 -30.49
CA LEU A 395 -42.51 -34.17 -30.14
C LEU A 395 -43.38 -33.38 -29.14
N LYS A 396 -42.76 -32.54 -28.31
CA LYS A 396 -43.45 -31.65 -27.36
C LYS A 396 -44.06 -30.40 -28.02
N ILE A 397 -43.87 -30.19 -29.33
CA ILE A 397 -44.43 -29.02 -30.03
C ILE A 397 -45.98 -29.07 -30.00
N PRO A 398 -46.66 -28.04 -29.46
CA PRO A 398 -48.12 -28.02 -29.44
C PRO A 398 -48.71 -27.97 -30.85
N ILE A 399 -49.78 -28.72 -31.11
CA ILE A 399 -50.49 -28.74 -32.40
C ILE A 399 -50.88 -27.34 -32.87
N ARG A 400 -51.30 -26.46 -31.95
CA ARG A 400 -51.61 -25.06 -32.26
C ARG A 400 -50.43 -24.32 -32.92
N LYS A 401 -49.20 -24.59 -32.45
CA LYS A 401 -47.98 -23.98 -32.99
C LYS A 401 -47.67 -24.50 -34.39
N ILE A 402 -47.91 -25.79 -34.65
CA ILE A 402 -47.78 -26.41 -35.98
C ILE A 402 -48.76 -25.78 -36.97
N SER A 403 -50.03 -25.64 -36.58
CA SER A 403 -51.08 -25.11 -37.48
C SER A 403 -50.92 -23.62 -37.81
N MET A 404 -50.35 -22.83 -36.90
CA MET A 404 -50.11 -21.39 -37.10
C MET A 404 -48.65 -21.06 -37.48
N PHE A 405 -47.88 -22.07 -37.90
CA PHE A 405 -46.45 -21.86 -38.17
C PHE A 405 -46.24 -20.99 -39.41
N ASP A 406 -45.52 -19.88 -39.21
CA ASP A 406 -45.15 -18.94 -40.26
C ASP A 406 -43.69 -19.19 -40.69
N ILE A 407 -43.53 -19.81 -41.85
CA ILE A 407 -42.23 -20.18 -42.42
C ILE A 407 -41.41 -18.92 -42.76
N ASP A 408 -42.05 -17.86 -43.26
CA ASP A 408 -41.36 -16.63 -43.65
C ASP A 408 -40.82 -15.89 -42.43
N LYS A 409 -41.61 -15.85 -41.36
CA LYS A 409 -41.16 -15.32 -40.07
C LYS A 409 -40.00 -16.13 -39.50
N ASN A 410 -40.07 -17.46 -39.51
CA ASN A 410 -38.98 -18.29 -39.00
C ASN A 410 -37.68 -18.13 -39.83
N ASN A 411 -37.80 -18.07 -41.16
CA ASN A 411 -36.68 -17.79 -42.05
C ASN A 411 -36.06 -16.41 -41.77
N LYS A 412 -36.88 -15.40 -41.46
CA LYS A 412 -36.39 -14.07 -41.07
C LYS A 412 -35.62 -14.12 -39.75
N ASP A 413 -36.13 -14.85 -38.75
CA ASP A 413 -35.44 -15.06 -37.48
C ASP A 413 -34.08 -15.76 -37.67
N ILE A 414 -34.05 -16.85 -38.45
CA ILE A 414 -32.82 -17.58 -38.77
C ILE A 414 -31.81 -16.66 -39.47
N ARG A 415 -32.27 -15.83 -40.42
CA ARG A 415 -31.40 -14.83 -41.09
C ARG A 415 -30.84 -13.80 -40.11
N ASN A 416 -31.63 -13.33 -39.14
CA ASN A 416 -31.17 -12.39 -38.12
C ASN A 416 -30.13 -13.04 -37.19
N LEU A 417 -30.41 -14.24 -36.68
CA LEU A 417 -29.46 -15.02 -35.88
C LEU A 417 -28.17 -15.32 -36.66
N SER A 418 -28.27 -15.60 -37.97
CA SER A 418 -27.11 -15.83 -38.82
C SER A 418 -26.25 -14.57 -39.01
N LYS A 419 -26.87 -13.37 -39.00
CA LYS A 419 -26.12 -12.10 -39.02
C LYS A 419 -25.41 -11.86 -37.69
N GLU A 420 -26.09 -12.12 -36.58
CA GLU A 420 -25.54 -12.04 -35.23
C GLU A 420 -24.35 -13.00 -35.07
N LEU A 421 -24.51 -14.26 -35.51
CA LEU A 421 -23.44 -15.26 -35.54
C LEU A 421 -22.20 -14.78 -36.30
N LYS A 422 -22.38 -14.20 -37.49
CA LYS A 422 -21.26 -13.63 -38.28
C LYS A 422 -20.55 -12.49 -37.54
N SER A 423 -21.31 -11.65 -36.83
CA SER A 423 -20.73 -10.58 -36.00
C SER A 423 -19.89 -11.15 -34.87
N VAL A 424 -20.43 -12.13 -34.12
CA VAL A 424 -19.73 -12.82 -33.04
C VAL A 424 -18.47 -13.52 -33.56
N GLU A 425 -18.54 -14.23 -34.67
CA GLU A 425 -17.37 -14.89 -35.28
C GLU A 425 -16.31 -13.89 -35.76
N SER A 426 -16.72 -12.72 -36.24
CA SER A 426 -15.78 -11.63 -36.57
C SER A 426 -15.09 -11.09 -35.32
N ASN A 427 -15.82 -10.92 -34.21
CA ASN A 427 -15.27 -10.47 -32.93
C ASN A 427 -14.30 -11.49 -32.34
N ILE A 428 -14.59 -12.79 -32.45
CA ILE A 428 -13.67 -13.87 -32.02
C ILE A 428 -12.36 -13.81 -32.82
N LYS A 429 -12.44 -13.59 -34.14
CA LYS A 429 -11.25 -13.43 -35.00
C LYS A 429 -10.44 -12.19 -34.64
N SER A 430 -11.11 -11.09 -34.27
CA SER A 430 -10.49 -9.83 -33.87
C SER A 430 -10.61 -9.60 -32.35
N ILE A 431 -10.23 -10.60 -31.55
CA ILE A 431 -10.44 -10.55 -30.09
C ILE A 431 -9.74 -9.35 -29.43
N ARG A 432 -8.56 -8.97 -29.95
CA ARG A 432 -7.80 -7.81 -29.48
C ARG A 432 -8.58 -6.52 -29.69
N GLY A 433 -9.16 -6.32 -30.87
CA GLY A 433 -9.99 -5.15 -31.17
C GLY A 433 -11.28 -5.11 -30.33
N PHE A 434 -11.91 -6.28 -30.12
CA PHE A 434 -13.08 -6.39 -29.25
C PHE A 434 -12.74 -6.06 -27.78
N SER A 435 -11.58 -6.51 -27.30
CA SER A 435 -11.11 -6.23 -25.93
C SER A 435 -10.84 -4.74 -25.72
N ILE A 436 -10.25 -4.06 -26.71
CA ILE A 436 -10.04 -2.60 -26.67
C ILE A 436 -11.40 -1.87 -26.62
N ASN A 437 -12.36 -2.27 -27.46
CA ASN A 437 -13.69 -1.67 -27.46
C ASN A 437 -14.44 -1.88 -26.12
N PHE A 438 -14.26 -3.03 -25.49
CA PHE A 438 -14.78 -3.29 -24.15
C PHE A 438 -14.20 -2.33 -23.12
N ILE A 439 -12.88 -2.11 -23.14
CA ILE A 439 -12.22 -1.13 -22.26
C ILE A 439 -12.73 0.28 -22.53
N ASP A 440 -12.85 0.68 -23.80
CA ASP A 440 -13.35 2.00 -24.18
C ASP A 440 -14.79 2.23 -23.68
N THR A 441 -15.65 1.21 -23.77
CA THR A 441 -17.00 1.26 -23.22
C THR A 441 -17.01 1.48 -21.70
N LEU A 442 -16.10 0.83 -20.96
CA LEU A 442 -15.95 1.04 -19.51
C LEU A 442 -15.45 2.45 -19.20
N LEU A 443 -14.47 2.95 -19.94
CA LEU A 443 -13.95 4.31 -19.78
C LEU A 443 -15.04 5.35 -20.06
N GLU A 444 -15.85 5.19 -21.10
CA GLU A 444 -16.96 6.10 -21.41
C GLU A 444 -17.99 6.16 -20.28
N LYS A 445 -18.35 5.01 -19.69
CA LYS A 445 -19.33 4.92 -18.61
C LYS A 445 -18.80 5.46 -17.27
N TYR A 446 -17.56 5.14 -16.91
CA TYR A 446 -17.08 5.27 -15.54
C TYR A 446 -15.99 6.33 -15.34
N SER A 447 -15.40 6.88 -16.40
CA SER A 447 -14.30 7.86 -16.30
C SER A 447 -14.60 9.07 -15.43
N LYS A 448 -15.85 9.57 -15.49
CA LYS A 448 -16.27 10.74 -14.72
C LYS A 448 -16.34 10.48 -13.22
N VAL A 449 -16.60 9.23 -12.83
CA VAL A 449 -16.79 8.81 -11.43
C VAL A 449 -15.44 8.62 -10.76
N TYR A 450 -14.49 7.95 -11.43
CA TYR A 450 -13.20 7.57 -10.82
C TYR A 450 -12.04 8.48 -11.25
N ARG A 451 -12.14 9.77 -10.92
CA ARG A 451 -11.05 10.73 -11.19
C ARG A 451 -9.88 10.53 -10.22
N ARG A 452 -8.66 10.81 -10.68
CA ARG A 452 -7.47 10.83 -9.83
C ARG A 452 -7.64 11.86 -8.72
N LYS A 453 -7.28 11.48 -7.49
CA LYS A 453 -7.35 12.35 -6.31
C LYS A 453 -5.97 12.76 -5.83
N THR A 454 -4.99 11.87 -5.93
CA THR A 454 -3.63 12.12 -5.45
C THR A 454 -2.80 12.91 -6.46
N GLU A 455 -1.97 13.83 -5.98
CA GLU A 455 -0.98 14.56 -6.77
C GLU A 455 0.39 13.86 -6.71
N ILE A 456 1.03 13.66 -7.85
CA ILE A 456 2.37 13.07 -7.92
C ILE A 456 3.39 14.22 -7.98
N SER A 457 4.28 14.28 -6.99
CA SER A 457 5.30 15.34 -6.92
C SER A 457 6.57 14.85 -6.23
N LEU A 458 7.72 15.37 -6.68
CA LEU A 458 9.03 15.05 -6.10
C LEU A 458 9.18 15.73 -4.74
N ILE A 459 9.34 14.92 -3.70
CA ILE A 459 9.55 15.40 -2.33
C ILE A 459 11.04 15.61 -2.10
N LYS A 460 11.49 16.88 -2.19
CA LYS A 460 12.84 17.25 -1.77
C LYS A 460 12.94 17.17 -0.24
N SER A 461 13.46 16.06 0.28
CA SER A 461 13.79 15.98 1.70
C SER A 461 14.95 16.92 2.01
N LYS A 462 14.71 17.95 2.82
CA LYS A 462 15.79 18.69 3.49
C LYS A 462 16.26 17.85 4.68
N ASN A 463 17.54 17.89 4.98
CA ASN A 463 18.11 17.04 6.02
C ASN A 463 17.55 17.47 7.38
N VAL A 464 16.98 16.55 8.16
CA VAL A 464 16.32 16.84 9.46
C VAL A 464 17.23 17.63 10.41
N LYS A 465 18.54 17.40 10.27
CA LYS A 465 19.64 18.05 10.99
C LYS A 465 19.74 19.56 10.72
N GLU A 466 19.46 20.01 9.50
CA GLU A 466 19.54 21.43 9.10
C GLU A 466 18.34 22.24 9.59
N ILE A 467 17.20 21.59 9.82
CA ILE A 467 15.93 22.23 10.23
C ILE A 467 15.78 22.28 11.77
N ALA A 468 16.59 21.52 12.51
CA ALA A 468 16.52 21.44 13.96
C ALA A 468 16.93 22.77 14.62
N THR A 469 15.95 23.51 15.15
CA THR A 469 16.19 24.78 15.85
C THR A 469 16.83 24.50 17.22
N LYS A 470 17.97 25.15 17.53
CA LYS A 470 18.63 25.04 18.84
C LYS A 470 17.87 25.81 19.92
N ASN A 471 16.79 25.23 20.43
CA ASN A 471 15.87 25.85 21.38
C ASN A 471 16.02 25.32 22.82
N MET A 472 16.79 24.25 23.05
CA MET A 472 17.02 23.69 24.38
C MET A 472 18.17 24.42 25.06
N LYS A 473 17.92 25.07 26.19
CA LYS A 473 18.99 25.67 27.00
C LYS A 473 19.61 24.60 27.89
N VAL A 474 20.91 24.40 27.80
CA VAL A 474 21.62 23.43 28.64
C VAL A 474 22.38 24.16 29.74
N TYR A 475 22.27 23.65 30.95
CA TYR A 475 22.88 24.21 32.15
C TYR A 475 23.84 23.18 32.78
N LEU A 476 24.85 23.68 33.47
CA LEU A 476 25.88 22.90 34.15
C LEU A 476 25.97 23.33 35.62
N ASN A 477 25.83 22.38 36.54
CA ASN A 477 26.09 22.60 37.96
C ASN A 477 27.24 21.69 38.43
N LEU A 478 28.47 22.21 38.43
CA LEU A 478 29.66 21.49 38.85
C LEU A 478 29.67 21.15 40.35
N LYS A 479 29.08 21.99 41.21
CA LYS A 479 29.03 21.75 42.67
C LYS A 479 28.18 20.50 43.00
N ALA A 480 27.04 20.38 42.33
CA ALA A 480 26.13 19.26 42.48
C ALA A 480 26.53 18.05 41.62
N GLY A 481 27.32 18.26 40.56
CA GLY A 481 27.73 17.21 39.62
C GLY A 481 26.63 16.84 38.64
N PHE A 482 25.93 17.83 38.08
CA PHE A 482 24.85 17.59 37.11
C PHE A 482 24.93 18.50 35.89
N VAL A 483 24.50 17.98 34.75
CA VAL A 483 24.26 18.74 33.51
C VAL A 483 22.88 18.37 32.97
N GLY A 484 22.15 19.33 32.41
CA GLY A 484 20.84 19.06 31.82
C GLY A 484 20.06 20.33 31.50
N THR A 485 18.85 20.15 30.96
CA THR A 485 17.97 21.27 30.57
C THR A 485 17.16 21.86 31.74
N SER A 486 16.99 21.10 32.82
CA SER A 486 16.04 21.41 33.89
C SER A 486 16.73 21.73 35.24
N LEU A 487 17.94 22.31 35.21
CA LEU A 487 18.69 22.68 36.41
C LEU A 487 18.36 24.09 36.89
N ILE A 488 18.00 24.23 38.17
CA ILE A 488 17.60 25.50 38.80
C ILE A 488 18.82 26.40 39.10
N ASP A 489 19.91 25.80 39.58
CA ASP A 489 21.15 26.50 39.98
C ASP A 489 22.35 26.12 39.08
N GLY A 490 22.19 26.21 37.76
CA GLY A 490 23.23 25.84 36.80
C GLY A 490 23.77 27.03 36.00
N GLU A 491 25.07 27.01 35.69
CA GLU A 491 25.70 27.91 34.74
C GLU A 491 25.24 27.56 33.32
N PHE A 492 24.88 28.56 32.51
CA PHE A 492 24.44 28.34 31.14
C PHE A 492 25.62 27.99 30.24
N ILE A 493 25.58 26.82 29.58
CA ILE A 493 26.67 26.36 28.71
C ILE A 493 26.37 26.46 27.22
N GLY A 494 25.10 26.62 26.82
CA GLY A 494 24.74 26.84 25.42
C GLY A 494 23.32 26.38 25.05
N ASN A 495 22.93 26.74 23.83
CA ASN A 495 21.70 26.25 23.21
C ASN A 495 22.00 24.98 22.40
N ALA A 496 21.11 24.00 22.49
CA ALA A 496 21.20 22.72 21.83
C ALA A 496 19.89 22.39 21.10
N SER A 497 20.01 21.54 20.08
CA SER A 497 18.90 20.83 19.47
C SER A 497 18.74 19.45 20.10
N TYR A 498 17.62 18.77 19.84
CA TYR A 498 17.40 17.38 20.30
C TYR A 498 18.45 16.39 19.76
N TYR A 499 19.04 16.67 18.60
CA TYR A 499 20.04 15.81 17.99
C TYR A 499 21.41 15.97 18.63
N ASP A 500 21.71 17.17 19.15
CA ASP A 500 22.98 17.49 19.78
C ASP A 500 23.24 16.59 21.00
N LYS A 501 24.50 16.55 21.42
CA LYS A 501 24.95 15.71 22.53
C LYS A 501 25.67 16.56 23.55
N ILE A 502 25.70 16.06 24.78
CA ILE A 502 26.57 16.60 25.81
C ILE A 502 27.90 15.87 25.71
N LEU A 503 28.97 16.61 25.43
CA LEU A 503 30.33 16.08 25.43
C LEU A 503 30.99 16.38 26.76
N ILE A 504 31.30 15.32 27.48
CA ILE A 504 31.93 15.37 28.79
C ILE A 504 33.39 14.98 28.62
N PHE A 505 34.29 15.96 28.76
CA PHE A 505 35.73 15.76 28.77
C PHE A 505 36.24 15.54 30.18
N LYS A 506 36.96 14.45 30.38
CA LYS A 506 37.78 14.16 31.54
C LYS A 506 39.26 14.21 31.14
N LYS A 507 40.16 14.13 32.12
CA LYS A 507 41.62 14.20 31.92
C LYS A 507 42.14 13.31 30.78
N ASN A 508 41.76 12.03 30.74
CA ASN A 508 42.31 11.07 29.77
C ASN A 508 41.28 10.53 28.77
N SER A 509 40.01 10.91 28.95
CA SER A 509 38.90 10.32 28.20
C SER A 509 37.76 11.30 27.98
N TYR A 510 36.94 11.07 26.96
CA TYR A 510 35.68 11.78 26.77
C TYR A 510 34.50 10.80 26.61
N VAL A 511 33.29 11.30 26.88
CA VAL A 511 32.03 10.58 26.71
C VAL A 511 31.02 11.50 26.04
N LEU A 512 30.29 11.01 25.04
CA LEU A 512 29.12 11.70 24.49
C LEU A 512 27.85 11.09 25.10
N LYS A 513 26.99 11.96 25.64
CA LYS A 513 25.69 11.59 26.22
C LYS A 513 24.55 12.31 25.51
N ASN A 514 23.37 11.71 25.55
CA ASN A 514 22.14 12.41 25.17
C ASN A 514 21.88 13.56 26.13
N ILE A 515 21.22 14.61 25.64
CA ILE A 515 20.74 15.70 26.48
C ILE A 515 19.48 15.21 27.19
N GLU A 516 19.52 15.17 28.51
CA GLU A 516 18.41 14.81 29.37
C GLU A 516 18.11 15.95 30.35
N ASP A 517 16.99 15.84 31.07
CA ASP A 517 16.61 16.83 32.08
C ASP A 517 17.68 16.99 33.17
N LYS A 518 18.28 15.87 33.58
CA LYS A 518 19.31 15.83 34.62
C LYS A 518 20.20 14.59 34.48
N THR A 519 21.43 14.78 34.05
CA THR A 519 22.44 13.73 33.93
C THR A 519 23.55 13.95 34.95
N PHE A 520 23.91 12.90 35.70
CA PHE A 520 25.01 12.96 36.67
C PHE A 520 26.37 12.99 35.95
N ILE A 521 27.23 13.89 36.41
CA ILE A 521 28.62 14.05 36.00
C ILE A 521 29.53 14.06 37.22
N ASP A 522 30.71 13.48 37.07
CA ASP A 522 31.73 13.47 38.12
C ASP A 522 32.17 14.92 38.45
N LYS A 523 32.51 15.18 39.71
CA LYS A 523 32.81 16.53 40.22
C LYS A 523 34.22 16.99 39.91
N ASN A 524 35.14 16.07 39.61
CA ASN A 524 36.57 16.36 39.55
C ASN A 524 37.10 16.48 38.12
N ASN A 525 37.63 17.66 37.76
CA ASN A 525 38.35 17.95 36.51
C ASN A 525 37.57 17.54 35.25
N VAL A 526 36.31 17.98 35.18
CA VAL A 526 35.40 17.69 34.07
C VAL A 526 35.04 19.00 33.38
N ASN A 527 35.19 19.04 32.06
CA ASN A 527 34.67 20.11 31.21
C ASN A 527 33.51 19.58 30.38
N VAL A 528 32.45 20.37 30.24
CA VAL A 528 31.22 19.96 29.57
C VAL A 528 30.85 20.97 28.50
N LEU A 529 30.60 20.49 27.29
CA LEU A 529 30.27 21.32 26.13
C LEU A 529 29.06 20.72 25.42
N VAL A 530 28.26 21.58 24.79
CA VAL A 530 27.23 21.15 23.83
C VAL A 530 27.93 20.80 22.52
N TYR A 531 27.89 19.52 22.15
CA TYR A 531 28.49 19.00 20.94
C TYR A 531 27.47 19.00 19.80
N ASP A 532 27.69 19.92 18.88
CA ASP A 532 26.94 20.05 17.63
C ASP A 532 27.37 18.96 16.65
N ILE A 533 26.55 17.93 16.52
CA ILE A 533 26.82 16.81 15.60
C ILE A 533 26.78 17.28 14.13
N ASN A 534 26.01 18.31 13.83
CA ASN A 534 25.85 18.79 12.46
C ASN A 534 27.11 19.52 11.99
N ASN A 535 27.78 20.21 12.92
CA ASN A 535 29.05 20.86 12.65
C ASN A 535 30.30 20.05 13.08
N SER A 536 30.13 18.75 13.32
CA SER A 536 31.21 17.85 13.76
C SER A 536 32.44 17.86 12.85
N LYS A 537 32.25 18.07 11.54
CA LYS A 537 33.33 18.17 10.55
C LYS A 537 34.24 19.38 10.78
N ASP A 538 33.72 20.46 11.33
CA ASP A 538 34.46 21.70 11.57
C ASP A 538 34.91 21.84 13.03
N GLN A 539 34.68 20.80 13.86
CA GLN A 539 35.05 20.75 15.27
C GLN A 539 36.33 19.93 15.48
N VAL A 540 37.46 20.62 15.59
CA VAL A 540 38.79 20.08 15.85
C VAL A 540 39.15 20.30 17.31
N PHE A 541 39.36 19.21 18.04
CA PHE A 541 39.86 19.26 19.41
C PHE A 541 41.38 19.29 19.40
N SER A 542 41.96 20.26 20.10
CA SER A 542 43.41 20.36 20.30
C SER A 542 43.73 20.17 21.78
N ILE A 543 44.60 19.22 22.10
CA ILE A 543 44.96 18.82 23.48
C ILE A 543 46.46 18.98 23.66
N ILE A 544 46.87 19.54 24.81
CA ILE A 544 48.25 19.51 25.28
C ILE A 544 48.40 18.49 26.38
N TYR A 545 49.41 17.63 26.25
CA TYR A 545 49.74 16.63 27.25
C TYR A 545 51.25 16.45 27.37
N LEU A 546 51.69 16.01 28.55
CA LEU A 546 53.05 15.54 28.80
C LEU A 546 53.07 14.04 28.50
N ASN A 547 53.92 13.63 27.56
CA ASN A 547 54.19 12.23 27.31
C ASN A 547 55.22 11.74 28.34
N LYS A 548 54.86 10.76 29.15
CA LYS A 548 55.77 10.28 30.22
C LYS A 548 56.91 9.42 29.72
N ALA A 549 56.82 8.84 28.52
CA ALA A 549 57.86 7.98 27.98
C ALA A 549 59.15 8.76 27.67
N ASP A 550 59.01 10.02 27.23
CA ASP A 550 60.14 10.89 26.87
C ASP A 550 60.18 12.21 27.66
N ASN A 551 59.23 12.44 28.58
CA ASN A 551 59.07 13.67 29.37
C ASN A 551 58.99 14.95 28.52
N PHE A 552 58.41 14.86 27.32
CA PHE A 552 58.18 16.02 26.45
C PHE A 552 56.70 16.37 26.30
N TYR A 553 56.44 17.63 25.99
CA TYR A 553 55.10 18.16 25.79
C TYR A 553 54.69 18.07 24.33
N TYR A 554 53.49 17.57 24.10
CA TYR A 554 52.91 17.32 22.79
C TYR A 554 51.58 18.03 22.62
N VAL A 555 51.28 18.45 21.39
CA VAL A 555 49.95 18.89 20.96
C VAL A 555 49.35 17.83 20.05
N LYS A 556 48.13 17.39 20.37
CA LYS A 556 47.35 16.43 19.58
C LYS A 556 46.09 17.10 19.06
N ARG A 557 45.83 16.98 17.75
CA ARG A 557 44.61 17.47 17.10
C ARG A 557 43.80 16.30 16.54
N PHE A 558 42.52 16.19 16.89
CA PHE A 558 41.63 15.14 16.38
C PHE A 558 40.17 15.61 16.25
N LYS A 559 39.39 14.89 15.44
CA LYS A 559 37.94 15.08 15.29
C LYS A 559 37.18 13.88 15.85
N ILE A 560 35.90 14.08 16.19
CA ILE A 560 35.01 13.03 16.69
C ILE A 560 33.97 12.69 15.61
N ASP A 561 34.37 11.90 14.61
CA ASP A 561 33.49 11.63 13.45
C ASP A 561 32.54 10.44 13.67
N LYS A 562 32.93 9.48 14.53
CA LYS A 562 32.15 8.29 14.86
C LYS A 562 32.18 8.04 16.36
N PHE A 563 31.01 7.91 16.97
CA PHE A 563 30.85 7.66 18.39
C PHE A 563 29.66 6.72 18.66
N ILE A 564 29.72 6.06 19.82
CA ILE A 564 28.62 5.33 20.44
C ILE A 564 28.32 6.10 21.73
N THR A 565 27.07 6.46 21.94
CA THR A 565 26.62 7.17 23.15
C THR A 565 26.97 6.34 24.40
N ASP A 566 27.35 7.02 25.48
CA ASP A 566 27.75 6.43 26.77
C ASP A 566 29.04 5.58 26.76
N LYS A 567 29.69 5.42 25.60
CA LYS A 567 31.00 4.78 25.53
C LYS A 567 32.10 5.77 25.95
N ILE A 568 33.01 5.28 26.79
CA ILE A 568 34.21 6.01 27.19
C ILE A 568 35.28 5.87 26.10
N TYR A 569 35.80 7.00 25.65
CA TYR A 569 36.86 7.07 24.64
C TYR A 569 38.10 7.69 25.25
N GLU A 570 39.16 6.90 25.38
CA GLU A 570 40.47 7.37 25.80
C GLU A 570 41.24 8.00 24.64
N PHE A 571 41.99 9.05 24.95
CA PHE A 571 42.83 9.79 24.00
C PHE A 571 44.26 10.03 24.50
N LEU A 572 44.58 9.67 25.74
CA LEU A 572 45.94 9.64 26.29
C LEU A 572 46.31 8.20 26.64
N ASN A 573 47.60 7.89 26.58
CA ASN A 573 48.10 6.58 27.00
C ASN A 573 48.22 6.54 28.53
N ASP A 574 48.25 5.32 29.09
CA ASP A 574 48.45 5.13 30.52
C ASP A 574 49.75 5.77 30.99
N GLY A 575 49.62 6.71 31.92
CA GLY A 575 50.72 7.45 32.51
C GLY A 575 50.85 8.89 32.01
N ASP A 576 50.42 9.22 30.79
CA ASP A 576 50.51 10.59 30.25
C ASP A 576 49.73 11.60 31.10
N GLU A 577 50.25 12.82 31.21
CA GLU A 577 49.63 13.87 32.04
C GLU A 577 48.92 14.91 31.16
N PHE A 578 47.60 15.00 31.34
CA PHE A 578 46.76 16.01 30.70
C PHE A 578 47.03 17.40 31.25
N ILE A 579 47.13 18.39 30.37
CA ILE A 579 47.36 19.79 30.76
C ILE A 579 46.13 20.63 30.48
N ASP A 580 45.75 20.73 29.20
CA ASP A 580 44.65 21.59 28.78
C ASP A 580 44.13 21.20 27.39
N PHE A 581 42.92 21.65 27.05
CA PHE A 581 42.32 21.46 25.73
C PHE A 581 41.51 22.67 25.28
N ALA A 582 41.34 22.81 23.96
CA ALA A 582 40.39 23.74 23.38
C ALA A 582 39.76 23.19 22.11
N LEU A 583 38.57 23.71 21.79
CA LEU A 583 37.85 23.47 20.54
C LEU A 583 38.19 24.57 19.55
N ASN A 584 38.65 24.20 18.35
CA ASN A 584 39.03 25.10 17.27
C ASN A 584 40.00 26.26 17.63
N PRO A 585 41.07 26.03 18.40
CA PRO A 585 42.10 27.05 18.59
C PRO A 585 42.99 27.21 17.36
N GLU A 586 43.34 28.45 17.04
CA GLU A 586 44.29 28.80 15.98
C GLU A 586 45.74 28.81 16.52
N PHE A 587 45.89 29.28 17.77
CA PHE A 587 47.20 29.43 18.41
C PHE A 587 47.23 28.82 19.81
N VAL A 588 48.43 28.39 20.20
CA VAL A 588 48.73 28.00 21.57
C VAL A 588 49.85 28.89 22.09
N GLU A 589 49.58 29.57 23.20
CA GLU A 589 50.56 30.30 23.98
C GLU A 589 50.90 29.50 25.24
N PHE A 590 52.18 29.23 25.47
CA PHE A 590 52.62 28.55 26.69
C PHE A 590 53.89 29.17 27.27
N SER A 591 53.99 29.20 28.60
CA SER A 591 55.18 29.64 29.31
C SER A 591 55.98 28.45 29.84
N THR A 592 57.30 28.50 29.65
CA THR A 592 58.21 27.45 30.15
C THR A 592 58.77 27.81 31.53
N SER A 593 59.43 26.86 32.19
CA SER A 593 60.07 27.07 33.50
C SER A 593 61.11 28.19 33.55
N LYS A 594 61.65 28.60 32.39
CA LYS A 594 62.56 29.75 32.21
C LYS A 594 61.83 31.08 31.94
N ASP A 595 60.50 31.12 32.16
CA ASP A 595 59.59 32.26 31.91
C ASP A 595 59.60 32.79 30.46
N ILE A 596 60.09 31.97 29.51
CA ILE A 596 59.97 32.25 28.08
C ILE A 596 58.55 31.89 27.65
N VAL A 597 57.83 32.88 27.13
CA VAL A 597 56.51 32.72 26.49
C VAL A 597 56.74 32.35 25.03
N ARG A 598 56.13 31.26 24.58
CA ARG A 598 56.14 30.83 23.18
C ARG A 598 54.72 30.77 22.66
N MET A 599 54.52 31.27 21.44
CA MET A 599 53.27 31.15 20.71
C MET A 599 53.52 30.32 19.46
N ILE A 600 52.70 29.30 19.24
CA ILE A 600 52.80 28.41 18.09
C ILE A 600 51.46 28.40 17.39
N SER A 601 51.46 28.63 16.07
CA SER A 601 50.30 28.32 15.24
C SER A 601 50.16 26.81 15.16
N ILE A 602 48.98 26.32 15.54
CA ILE A 602 48.69 24.88 15.55
C ILE A 602 47.83 24.47 14.36
N ASP A 603 47.42 25.42 13.50
CA ASP A 603 46.64 25.13 12.31
C ASP A 603 47.37 24.25 11.29
N ASP A 604 48.68 24.42 11.17
CA ASP A 604 49.53 23.60 10.30
C ASP A 604 49.75 22.17 10.85
N PHE A 605 49.28 21.86 12.06
CA PHE A 605 49.47 20.52 12.63
C PHE A 605 48.41 19.58 12.08
N MET A 606 48.86 18.46 11.51
CA MET A 606 47.98 17.43 10.96
C MET A 606 46.96 16.93 11.99
N ILE A 607 45.70 16.88 11.57
CA ILE A 607 44.60 16.28 12.32
C ILE A 607 44.69 14.76 12.15
N LYS A 608 44.89 14.03 13.24
CA LYS A 608 45.05 12.57 13.24
C LYS A 608 43.99 11.89 14.10
N SER A 609 44.01 10.56 14.14
CA SER A 609 43.16 9.78 15.05
C SER A 609 43.49 10.11 16.52
N ARG A 610 42.49 10.05 17.42
CA ARG A 610 42.64 10.30 18.87
C ARG A 610 43.75 9.49 19.55
N ILE A 611 44.05 8.30 19.03
CA ILE A 611 45.06 7.38 19.58
C ILE A 611 46.48 7.78 19.13
N SER A 612 46.61 8.56 18.07
CA SER A 612 47.91 8.93 17.49
C SER A 612 48.72 9.81 18.44
N VAL A 613 50.04 9.65 18.44
CA VAL A 613 50.94 10.57 19.15
C VAL A 613 50.91 11.95 18.48
N GLY A 614 50.87 13.01 19.30
CA GLY A 614 50.84 14.40 18.84
C GLY A 614 52.17 14.88 18.25
N LYS A 615 52.25 16.18 17.96
CA LYS A 615 53.51 16.86 17.58
C LYS A 615 54.15 17.48 18.81
N ARG A 616 55.46 17.26 18.98
CA ARG A 616 56.22 17.80 20.12
C ARG A 616 56.30 19.33 20.03
N ILE A 617 56.00 20.01 21.14
CA ILE A 617 56.02 21.49 21.23
C ILE A 617 57.06 22.04 22.22
N SER A 618 57.45 21.28 23.24
CA SER A 618 58.44 21.73 24.22
C SER A 618 59.14 20.56 24.89
N SER A 619 60.44 20.72 25.13
CA SER A 619 61.24 19.85 25.99
C SER A 619 61.40 20.38 27.42
N SER A 620 60.96 21.62 27.67
CA SER A 620 61.01 22.27 28.98
C SER A 620 59.63 22.25 29.64
N ILE A 621 59.61 22.17 30.98
CA ILE A 621 58.39 22.17 31.81
C ILE A 621 57.52 23.37 31.45
N ILE A 622 56.26 23.10 31.12
CA ILE A 622 55.24 24.12 30.82
C ILE A 622 54.54 24.51 32.14
N LYS A 623 54.54 25.80 32.48
CA LYS A 623 53.89 26.34 33.70
C LYS A 623 52.46 26.83 33.44
N LYS A 624 52.23 27.49 32.31
CA LYS A 624 50.91 28.00 31.92
C LYS A 624 50.68 27.74 30.43
N VAL A 625 49.44 27.40 30.11
CA VAL A 625 48.93 27.23 28.74
C VAL A 625 47.74 28.15 28.56
N LYS A 626 47.64 28.76 27.38
CA LYS A 626 46.48 29.52 26.93
C LYS A 626 46.26 29.26 25.45
N PHE A 627 45.12 28.66 25.12
CA PHE A 627 44.64 28.58 23.75
C PHE A 627 44.07 29.94 23.32
N LYS A 628 44.32 30.34 22.07
CA LYS A 628 43.78 31.56 21.46
C LYS A 628 43.05 31.23 20.18
#